data_AF-A0A4Y1VHZ1-F1
#
_entry.id   AF-A0A4Y1VHZ1-F1
#
_cell.length_a   1.000
_cell.length_b   1.000
_cell.length_c   1.000
_cell.angle_alpha   90.00
_cell.angle_beta   90.00
_cell.angle_gamma   90.00
#
_symmetry.space_group_name_H-M   'P 1'
#
loop_
_entity.id
_entity.type
_entity.pdbx_description
1 polymer ?
#
loop_
_entity_poly.entity_id
_entity_poly.type
_entity_poly.pdbx_seq_one_letter_code
_entity_poly.pdbx_strand_id
1 'polypeptide(L)'
;MKARVEGGDKRGDVFLDNINRLFRFEREYDRKMITDEERTRRRQGLPTMEAMIILRANLLQELKSEEERKSCYMWEVLNCLHKFWKESFTYINIKDGRYSISNNLTERVVHSFTTKRKNSLHFGSDEGT
;
A
#
# COMPACT_ATOMS: atom_id res chain seq x y z
N MET A 1 -33.68 -5.04 -10.52
CA MET A 1 -32.61 -4.16 -11.06
C MET A 1 -31.44 -4.24 -10.08
N LYS A 2 -30.35 -4.92 -10.43
CA LYS A 2 -29.20 -5.13 -9.53
C LYS A 2 -28.28 -3.91 -9.69
N ALA A 3 -28.28 -3.02 -8.71
CA ALA A 3 -27.38 -1.87 -8.68
C ALA A 3 -25.94 -2.40 -8.63
N ARG A 4 -25.20 -2.22 -9.73
CA ARG A 4 -23.75 -2.37 -9.77
C ARG A 4 -23.19 -1.23 -8.93
N VAL A 5 -22.55 -1.57 -7.82
CA VAL A 5 -21.73 -0.63 -7.05
C VAL A 5 -20.46 -0.40 -7.87
N GLU A 6 -20.56 0.42 -8.92
CA GLU A 6 -19.42 1.09 -9.53
C GLU A 6 -19.00 2.23 -8.60
N GLY A 7 -18.19 1.88 -7.60
CA GLY A 7 -17.72 2.81 -6.58
C GLY A 7 -16.36 2.40 -6.03
N GLY A 8 -15.49 1.85 -6.88
CA GLY A 8 -14.07 1.77 -6.54
C GLY A 8 -13.52 3.19 -6.53
N ASP A 9 -13.02 3.64 -5.38
CA ASP A 9 -12.36 4.94 -5.29
C ASP A 9 -11.11 4.91 -6.19
N LYS A 10 -11.22 5.53 -7.37
CA LYS A 10 -10.16 5.59 -8.40
C LYS A 10 -8.83 6.11 -7.83
N ARG A 11 -8.88 6.88 -6.73
CA ARG A 11 -7.69 7.34 -6.03
C ARG A 11 -6.96 6.20 -5.35
N GLY A 12 -7.69 5.26 -4.73
CA GLY A 12 -7.14 4.05 -4.11
C GLY A 12 -6.45 3.12 -5.11
N ASP A 13 -6.98 3.03 -6.33
CA ASP A 13 -6.42 2.18 -7.39
C ASP A 13 -4.98 2.59 -7.75
N VAL A 14 -4.70 3.90 -7.79
CA VAL A 14 -3.35 4.43 -8.09
C VAL A 14 -2.31 3.99 -7.03
N PHE A 15 -2.70 3.94 -5.75
CA PHE A 15 -1.82 3.43 -4.70
C PHE A 15 -1.61 1.92 -4.83
N LEU A 16 -2.69 1.19 -5.07
CA LEU A 16 -2.67 -0.26 -5.19
C LEU A 16 -1.80 -0.70 -6.38
N ASP A 17 -1.87 -0.01 -7.52
CA ASP A 17 -1.07 -0.30 -8.71
C ASP A 17 0.43 -0.13 -8.46
N ASN A 18 0.83 0.96 -7.80
CA ASN A 18 2.24 1.22 -7.49
C ASN A 18 2.78 0.20 -6.48
N ILE A 19 2.00 -0.13 -5.45
CA ILE A 19 2.35 -1.16 -4.48
C ILE A 19 2.47 -2.52 -5.18
N ASN A 20 1.49 -2.90 -6.00
CA ASN A 20 1.50 -4.14 -6.77
C ASN A 20 2.69 -4.24 -7.72
N ARG A 21 3.14 -3.12 -8.30
CA ARG A 21 4.36 -3.05 -9.14
C ARG A 21 5.60 -3.42 -8.33
N LEU A 22 5.76 -2.91 -7.11
CA LEU A 22 6.87 -3.27 -6.23
C LEU A 22 6.84 -4.74 -5.84
N PHE A 23 5.67 -5.28 -5.47
CA PHE A 23 5.51 -6.71 -5.22
C PHE A 23 5.82 -7.57 -6.46
N ARG A 24 5.51 -7.09 -7.67
CA ARG A 24 5.81 -7.79 -8.91
C ARG A 24 7.32 -7.91 -9.13
N PHE A 25 8.09 -6.87 -8.83
CA PHE A 25 9.55 -6.93 -8.91
C PHE A 25 10.12 -8.01 -8.00
N GLU A 26 9.71 -8.06 -6.73
CA GLU A 26 10.20 -9.10 -5.80
C GLU A 26 9.83 -10.51 -6.26
N ARG A 27 8.59 -10.72 -6.73
CA ARG A 27 8.20 -12.03 -7.31
C ARG A 27 9.03 -12.40 -8.53
N GLU A 28 9.42 -11.44 -9.35
CA GLU A 28 10.33 -11.70 -10.48
C GLU A 28 11.74 -12.05 -10.02
N TYR A 29 12.23 -11.43 -8.96
CA TYR A 29 13.52 -11.75 -8.36
C TYR A 29 13.54 -13.17 -7.81
N ASP A 30 12.48 -13.58 -7.12
CA ASP A 30 12.30 -14.95 -6.63
C ASP A 30 12.25 -15.95 -7.78
N ARG A 31 11.44 -15.67 -8.82
CA ARG A 31 11.33 -16.53 -10.02
C ARG A 31 12.66 -16.69 -10.76
N LYS A 32 13.46 -15.63 -10.83
CA LYS A 32 14.76 -15.64 -11.50
C LYS A 32 15.89 -16.17 -10.63
N MET A 33 15.62 -16.51 -9.36
CA MET A 33 16.60 -16.98 -8.38
C MET A 33 17.88 -16.12 -8.35
N ILE A 34 17.72 -14.79 -8.45
CA ILE A 34 18.86 -13.87 -8.47
C ILE A 34 19.56 -13.83 -7.11
N THR A 35 20.86 -13.51 -7.11
CA THR A 35 21.62 -13.34 -5.88
C THR A 35 21.13 -12.13 -5.08
N ASP A 36 21.40 -12.15 -3.78
CA ASP A 36 21.09 -11.04 -2.85
C ASP A 36 21.73 -9.71 -3.30
N GLU A 37 22.92 -9.78 -3.89
CA GLU A 37 23.66 -8.62 -4.42
C GLU A 37 22.93 -8.01 -5.63
N GLU A 38 22.55 -8.84 -6.61
CA GLU A 38 21.81 -8.38 -7.79
C GLU A 38 20.41 -7.88 -7.40
N ARG A 39 19.78 -8.51 -6.41
CA ARG A 39 18.51 -8.05 -5.84
C ARG A 39 18.65 -6.65 -5.24
N THR A 40 19.68 -6.42 -4.43
CA THR A 40 19.99 -5.09 -3.87
C THR A 40 20.21 -4.06 -4.98
N ARG A 41 21.00 -4.41 -6.00
CA ARG A 41 21.25 -3.53 -7.16
C ARG A 41 19.96 -3.15 -7.88
N ARG A 42 19.04 -4.10 -8.09
CA ARG A 42 17.76 -3.83 -8.76
C ARG A 42 16.77 -3.04 -7.90
N ARG A 43 16.76 -3.27 -6.58
CA ARG A 43 15.99 -2.44 -5.63
C ARG A 43 16.44 -0.97 -5.67
N GLN A 44 17.73 -0.72 -5.85
CA GLN A 44 18.29 0.63 -6.00
C GLN A 44 18.26 1.14 -7.45
N GLY A 45 17.79 0.32 -8.39
CA GLY A 45 17.70 0.65 -9.80
C GLY A 45 16.54 1.60 -10.12
N LEU A 46 16.64 2.24 -11.29
CA LEU A 46 15.65 3.19 -11.79
C LEU A 46 14.20 2.67 -11.72
N PRO A 47 13.86 1.42 -12.12
CA PRO A 47 12.47 0.97 -12.12
C PRO A 47 11.82 0.98 -10.73
N THR A 48 12.59 0.65 -9.69
CA THR A 48 12.11 0.64 -8.30
C THR A 48 12.01 2.06 -7.76
N MET A 49 13.03 2.88 -8.01
CA MET A 49 13.06 4.29 -7.57
C MET A 49 11.94 5.11 -8.19
N GLU A 50 11.65 4.93 -9.49
CA GLU A 50 10.51 5.56 -10.16
C GLU A 50 9.18 5.21 -9.49
N ALA A 51 8.95 3.91 -9.23
CA ALA A 51 7.72 3.46 -8.56
C ALA A 51 7.60 4.07 -7.15
N MET A 52 8.71 4.18 -6.41
CA MET A 52 8.73 4.86 -5.10
C MET A 52 8.42 6.35 -5.19
N ILE A 53 9.01 7.05 -6.17
CA ILE A 53 8.81 8.49 -6.36
C ILE A 53 7.34 8.76 -6.70
N ILE A 54 6.76 8.00 -7.62
CA ILE A 54 5.35 8.11 -8.01
C ILE A 54 4.45 7.85 -6.80
N LEU A 55 4.71 6.77 -6.04
CA LEU A 55 3.94 6.45 -4.84
C LEU A 55 4.03 7.57 -3.79
N ARG A 56 5.23 8.14 -3.58
CA ARG A 56 5.44 9.22 -2.60
C ARG A 56 4.76 10.52 -3.04
N ALA A 57 4.83 10.86 -4.32
CA ALA A 57 4.20 12.05 -4.88
C ALA A 57 2.68 11.98 -4.71
N ASN A 58 2.06 10.85 -5.09
CA ASN A 58 0.63 10.62 -4.94
C ASN A 58 0.20 10.67 -3.46
N LEU A 59 0.98 10.06 -2.57
CA LEU A 59 0.73 10.12 -1.12
C LEU A 59 0.69 11.56 -0.60
N LEU A 60 1.69 12.37 -0.96
CA LEU A 60 1.78 13.76 -0.50
C LEU A 60 0.69 14.63 -1.12
N GLN A 61 0.32 14.39 -2.38
CA GLN A 61 -0.77 15.08 -3.04
C GLN A 61 -2.11 14.77 -2.37
N GLU A 62 -2.39 13.50 -2.11
CA GLU A 62 -3.61 13.11 -1.43
C GLU A 62 -3.65 13.68 -0.02
N LEU A 63 -2.56 13.63 0.76
CA LEU A 63 -2.53 14.23 2.09
C LEU A 63 -2.87 15.73 2.10
N LYS A 64 -2.51 16.47 1.06
CA LYS A 64 -2.80 17.91 0.91
C LYS A 64 -4.22 18.21 0.41
N SER A 65 -4.94 17.24 -0.15
CA SER A 65 -6.31 17.45 -0.65
C SER A 65 -7.32 17.59 0.49
N GLU A 66 -8.44 18.26 0.25
CA GLU A 66 -9.44 18.54 1.29
C GLU A 66 -10.01 17.28 1.94
N GLU A 67 -10.17 17.34 3.27
CA GLU A 67 -10.57 16.24 4.14
C GLU A 67 -12.00 15.75 3.86
N GLU A 68 -12.90 16.65 3.44
CA GLU A 68 -14.30 16.34 3.10
C GLU A 68 -14.44 15.34 1.93
N ARG A 69 -13.40 15.18 1.10
CA ARG A 69 -13.40 14.25 -0.03
C ARG A 69 -12.78 12.89 0.30
N LYS A 70 -12.30 12.70 1.53
CA LYS A 70 -11.66 11.46 1.98
C LYS A 70 -12.55 10.76 2.97
N SER A 71 -12.71 9.45 2.82
CA SER A 71 -13.24 8.66 3.92
C SER A 71 -12.28 8.74 5.11
N CYS A 72 -12.81 8.77 6.33
CA CYS A 72 -12.02 8.66 7.58
C CYS A 72 -11.02 7.49 7.50
N TYR A 73 -11.46 6.41 6.88
CA TYR A 73 -10.65 5.22 6.61
C TYR A 73 -9.43 5.50 5.70
N MET A 74 -9.63 6.18 4.56
CA MET A 74 -8.54 6.52 3.64
C MET A 74 -7.53 7.46 4.29
N TRP A 75 -8.00 8.41 5.11
CA TRP A 75 -7.14 9.33 5.84
C TRP A 75 -6.22 8.62 6.83
N GLU A 76 -6.75 7.67 7.62
CA GLU A 76 -5.96 6.86 8.56
C GLU A 76 -4.85 6.08 7.83
N VAL A 77 -5.17 5.46 6.69
CA VAL A 77 -4.21 4.71 5.89
C VAL A 77 -3.10 5.60 5.35
N LEU A 78 -3.46 6.73 4.73
CA LEU A 78 -2.48 7.65 4.15
C LEU A 78 -1.54 8.20 5.23
N ASN A 79 -2.08 8.57 6.38
CA ASN A 79 -1.27 9.02 7.52
C ASN A 79 -0.37 7.91 8.08
N CYS A 80 -0.86 6.68 8.16
CA CYS A 80 -0.06 5.53 8.58
C CYS A 80 1.10 5.28 7.62
N LEU A 81 0.83 5.21 6.31
CA LEU A 81 1.85 5.02 5.28
C LEU A 81 2.85 6.18 5.25
N HIS A 82 2.41 7.41 5.49
CA HIS A 82 3.28 8.57 5.58
C HIS A 82 4.21 8.50 6.79
N LYS A 83 3.66 8.21 7.96
CA LYS A 83 4.38 8.11 9.24
C LYS A 83 5.45 7.03 9.19
N PHE A 84 5.12 5.86 8.64
CA PHE A 84 6.02 4.70 8.61
C PHE A 84 6.76 4.56 7.27
N TRP A 85 6.83 5.60 6.44
CA TRP A 85 7.38 5.50 5.08
C TRP A 85 8.80 4.92 5.07
N LYS A 86 9.68 5.39 5.96
CA LYS A 86 11.09 4.94 5.99
C LYS A 86 11.15 3.47 6.35
N GLU A 87 10.43 3.07 7.39
CA GLU A 87 10.32 1.71 7.90
C GLU A 87 9.73 0.76 6.87
N SER A 88 8.74 1.23 6.12
CA SER A 88 8.03 0.51 5.06
C SER A 88 8.96 0.11 3.91
N PHE A 89 9.95 0.96 3.62
CA PHE A 89 10.85 0.80 2.48
C PHE A 89 12.31 0.56 2.90
N THR A 90 12.56 0.18 4.16
CA THR A 90 13.91 -0.15 4.64
C THR A 90 14.54 -1.27 3.83
N TYR A 91 13.76 -2.27 3.39
CA TYR A 91 14.25 -3.40 2.58
C TYR A 91 14.89 -2.98 1.25
N ILE A 92 14.56 -1.80 0.72
CA ILE A 92 15.14 -1.23 -0.51
C ILE A 92 16.56 -0.71 -0.25
N ASN A 93 16.81 -0.19 0.96
CA ASN A 93 18.05 0.49 1.33
C ASN A 93 19.05 -0.42 2.07
N ILE A 94 18.61 -1.57 2.58
CA ILE A 94 19.49 -2.55 3.21
C ILE A 94 20.35 -3.24 2.13
N LYS A 95 21.65 -3.32 2.38
CA LYS A 95 22.65 -3.80 1.41
C LYS A 95 22.74 -5.33 1.26
N ASP A 96 22.02 -6.08 2.07
CA ASP A 96 22.16 -7.54 2.15
C ASP A 96 21.16 -8.32 1.30
N GLY A 97 20.17 -7.68 0.65
CA GLY A 97 19.17 -8.34 -0.21
C GLY A 97 18.22 -9.33 0.50
N ARG A 98 18.48 -9.66 1.77
CA ARG A 98 17.84 -10.76 2.51
C ARG A 98 16.49 -10.37 3.09
N TYR A 99 16.26 -9.08 3.33
CA TYR A 99 14.96 -8.59 3.80
C TYR A 99 13.93 -8.72 2.68
N SER A 100 12.91 -9.54 2.89
CA SER A 100 11.75 -9.63 1.99
C SER A 100 10.83 -8.43 2.18
N ILE A 101 9.96 -8.21 1.19
CA ILE A 101 8.89 -7.21 1.28
C ILE A 101 7.84 -7.54 2.39
N SER A 102 7.89 -8.68 3.10
CA SER A 102 6.79 -9.11 3.99
C SER A 102 7.14 -9.26 5.48
N ASN A 103 6.48 -8.48 6.34
CA ASN A 103 5.25 -8.89 7.06
C ASN A 103 4.62 -7.67 7.76
N ASN A 104 5.45 -6.77 8.29
CA ASN A 104 4.99 -5.58 9.02
C ASN A 104 4.12 -4.62 8.17
N LEU A 105 4.47 -4.40 6.90
CA LEU A 105 3.76 -3.45 6.03
C LEU A 105 2.42 -3.99 5.53
N THR A 106 2.40 -5.21 4.98
CA THR A 106 1.19 -5.85 4.46
C THR A 106 0.25 -6.23 5.59
N GLU A 107 0.71 -6.81 6.70
CA GLU A 107 -0.17 -6.97 7.85
C GLU A 107 -0.63 -5.60 8.36
N ARG A 108 0.21 -4.64 8.75
CA ARG A 108 -0.36 -3.41 9.37
C ARG A 108 -1.23 -2.58 8.43
N VAL A 109 -0.83 -2.39 7.18
CA VAL A 109 -1.59 -1.58 6.23
C VAL A 109 -2.78 -2.39 5.69
N VAL A 110 -2.57 -3.62 5.17
CA VAL A 110 -3.66 -4.43 4.59
C VAL A 110 -4.58 -5.05 5.65
N HIS A 111 -4.11 -5.41 6.85
CA HIS A 111 -4.98 -5.76 7.99
C HIS A 111 -5.80 -4.55 8.44
N SER A 112 -5.23 -3.34 8.46
CA SER A 112 -6.04 -2.13 8.65
C SER A 112 -7.08 -1.96 7.54
N PHE A 113 -6.77 -2.31 6.29
CA PHE A 113 -7.72 -2.37 5.15
C PHE A 113 -8.79 -3.45 5.25
N THR A 114 -8.51 -4.60 5.85
CA THR A 114 -9.39 -5.77 5.79
C THR A 114 -10.18 -6.00 7.09
N THR A 115 -9.60 -5.69 8.26
CA THR A 115 -10.22 -5.91 9.57
C THR A 115 -11.30 -4.86 9.89
N LYS A 116 -11.11 -3.58 9.54
CA LYS A 116 -12.14 -2.54 9.75
C LYS A 116 -13.31 -2.66 8.76
N ARG A 117 -13.10 -3.21 7.56
CA ARG A 117 -14.18 -3.48 6.60
C ARG A 117 -15.16 -4.56 7.11
N LYS A 118 -14.67 -5.51 7.91
CA LYS A 118 -15.48 -6.56 8.54
C LYS A 118 -16.34 -6.03 9.71
N ASN A 119 -15.87 -5.00 10.42
CA ASN A 119 -16.60 -4.38 11.53
C ASN A 119 -17.57 -3.26 11.11
N SER A 120 -17.41 -2.68 9.91
CA SER A 120 -18.36 -1.71 9.34
C SER A 120 -19.63 -2.37 8.75
N LEU A 121 -19.65 -3.69 8.60
CA LEU A 121 -20.76 -4.46 8.01
C LEU A 121 -21.79 -4.95 9.04
N HIS A 122 -21.63 -4.57 10.31
CA HIS A 122 -22.61 -4.85 11.36
C HIS A 122 -23.07 -3.56 12.04
N PHE A 123 -23.79 -2.73 11.28
CA PHE A 123 -24.86 -1.92 11.88
C PHE A 123 -26.09 -2.83 11.91
N GLY A 124 -26.18 -3.66 12.94
CA GLY A 124 -27.48 -4.13 13.40
C GLY A 124 -28.22 -2.89 13.90
N SER A 125 -29.22 -2.44 13.14
CA SER A 125 -30.25 -1.57 13.66
C SER A 125 -30.96 -2.34 14.78
N ASP A 126 -30.56 -2.08 16.02
CA ASP A 126 -31.46 -2.23 17.16
C ASP A 126 -32.05 -0.85 17.43
N GLU A 127 -33.04 -0.48 16.62
CA GLU A 127 -34.10 0.39 17.13
C GLU A 127 -34.91 -0.48 18.07
N GLY A 128 -34.74 -0.24 19.37
CA GLY A 128 -35.52 -0.92 20.39
C GLY A 128 -37.01 -0.65 20.23
N THR A 129 -37.80 -1.71 20.39
CA THR A 129 -39.11 -1.63 21.06
C THR A 129 -39.38 -2.96 21.75
#